data_AF-A0A9N9KCH3-F1
#
_entry.id   AF-A0A9N9KCH3-F1
#
_cell.length_a   1.000
_cell.length_b   1.000
_cell.length_c   1.000
_cell.angle_alpha   90.00
_cell.angle_beta   90.00
_cell.angle_gamma   90.00
#
_symmetry.space_group_name_H-M   'P 1'
#
loop_
_entity.id
_entity.type
_entity.pdbx_description
1 polymer ?
#
loop_
_entity_poly.entity_id
_entity_poly.type
_entity_poly.pdbx_seq_one_letter_code
_entity_poly.pdbx_strand_id
1 'polypeptide(L)'
;MNNGYLQYTSPPDWNLDAFADWVATNHSDDKKKIIDYMKKSLEIYSNNIHINPDARQKADELLYNIKNWKSDKAKIGYFQILKDKRKIAVLQGEQEALLADIECSAMRNHTNAAVAIQQRIAEKFIG
;
A
#
# COMPACT_ATOMS: atom_id res chain seq x y z
N MET A 1 -4.16 -18.20 -5.91
CA MET A 1 -3.44 -17.36 -4.93
C MET A 1 -2.31 -16.66 -5.67
N ASN A 2 -2.38 -15.34 -5.82
CA ASN A 2 -1.37 -14.54 -6.53
C ASN A 2 -0.14 -14.36 -5.63
N ASN A 3 0.89 -15.20 -5.82
CA ASN A 3 2.19 -15.04 -5.17
C ASN A 3 3.02 -14.01 -5.95
N GLY A 4 2.54 -12.77 -6.02
CA GLY A 4 3.01 -11.76 -6.97
C GLY A 4 4.53 -11.56 -7.00
N TYR A 5 5.19 -11.39 -5.86
CA TYR A 5 6.66 -11.24 -5.83
C TYR A 5 7.39 -12.41 -6.52
N LEU A 6 7.08 -13.66 -6.15
CA LEU A 6 7.72 -14.86 -6.70
C LEU A 6 7.29 -15.16 -8.15
N GLN A 7 6.20 -14.53 -8.62
CA GLN A 7 5.71 -14.66 -10.01
C GLN A 7 6.35 -13.62 -10.93
N TYR A 8 6.60 -12.41 -10.43
CA TYR A 8 7.09 -11.28 -11.21
C TYR A 8 8.60 -11.06 -11.10
N THR A 9 9.28 -11.79 -10.23
CA THR A 9 10.75 -11.74 -10.07
C THR A 9 11.36 -13.09 -10.40
N SER A 10 12.54 -13.06 -11.02
CA SER A 10 13.27 -14.27 -11.36
C SER A 10 13.85 -14.93 -10.10
N PRO A 11 13.87 -16.27 -9.99
CA PRO A 11 14.37 -16.97 -8.80
C PRO A 11 15.75 -16.53 -8.29
N PRO A 12 16.75 -16.26 -9.15
CA PRO A 12 18.06 -15.78 -8.70
C PRO A 12 17.99 -14.47 -7.88
N ASP A 13 17.01 -13.62 -8.16
CA ASP A 13 16.84 -12.30 -7.53
C ASP A 13 16.03 -12.36 -6.22
N TRP A 14 15.43 -13.51 -5.91
CA TRP A 14 14.63 -13.67 -4.72
C TRP A 14 15.47 -13.54 -3.45
N ASN A 15 15.10 -12.57 -2.62
CA ASN A 15 15.63 -12.37 -1.29
C ASN A 15 14.53 -11.97 -0.29
N LEU A 16 14.80 -12.17 1.00
CA LEU A 16 13.82 -11.93 2.07
C LEU A 16 13.49 -10.46 2.28
N ASP A 17 14.46 -9.57 2.07
CA ASP A 17 14.34 -8.13 2.27
C ASP A 17 13.38 -7.50 1.26
N ALA A 18 13.58 -7.79 -0.02
CA ALA A 18 12.71 -7.32 -1.10
C ALA A 18 11.34 -7.99 -1.03
N PHE A 19 11.28 -9.27 -0.63
CA PHE A 19 10.00 -9.94 -0.46
C PHE A 19 9.19 -9.32 0.68
N ALA A 20 9.82 -9.05 1.83
CA ALA A 20 9.16 -8.40 2.95
C ALA A 20 8.66 -6.99 2.60
N ASP A 21 9.41 -6.21 1.82
CA ASP A 21 8.96 -4.90 1.32
C ASP A 21 7.75 -5.01 0.42
N TRP A 22 7.77 -5.99 -0.49
CA TRP A 22 6.67 -6.21 -1.42
C TRP A 22 5.41 -6.62 -0.67
N VAL A 23 5.51 -7.54 0.29
CA VAL A 23 4.36 -7.94 1.13
C VAL A 23 3.91 -6.79 2.01
N ALA A 24 4.85 -6.02 2.56
CA ALA A 24 4.55 -4.82 3.34
C ALA A 24 3.69 -3.85 2.53
N THR A 25 4.08 -3.62 1.28
CA THR A 25 3.44 -2.68 0.34
C THR A 25 2.07 -3.17 -0.13
N ASN A 26 1.90 -4.45 -0.42
CA ASN A 26 0.72 -4.95 -1.14
C ASN A 26 -0.30 -5.70 -0.27
N HIS A 27 0.09 -6.18 0.92
CA HIS A 27 -0.75 -7.11 1.68
C HIS A 27 -0.98 -6.70 3.14
N SER A 28 0.06 -6.33 3.88
CA SER A 28 -0.07 -6.02 5.31
C SER A 28 1.12 -5.25 5.83
N ASP A 29 0.94 -4.39 6.83
CA ASP A 29 2.02 -3.76 7.60
C ASP A 29 2.33 -4.49 8.92
N ASP A 30 1.59 -5.55 9.24
CA ASP A 30 1.82 -6.35 10.44
C ASP A 30 2.93 -7.37 10.21
N LYS A 31 3.98 -7.32 11.04
CA LYS A 31 5.14 -8.21 10.92
C LYS A 31 4.74 -9.70 10.89
N LYS A 32 3.84 -10.15 11.77
CA LYS A 32 3.49 -11.58 11.83
C LYS A 32 2.79 -11.99 10.55
N LYS A 33 1.82 -11.19 10.07
CA LYS A 33 1.13 -11.43 8.80
C LYS A 33 2.07 -11.42 7.62
N ILE A 34 3.05 -10.51 7.58
CA ILE A 34 4.06 -10.44 6.53
C ILE A 34 4.89 -11.72 6.50
N ILE A 35 5.45 -12.12 7.64
CA ILE A 35 6.27 -13.34 7.75
C ILE A 35 5.46 -14.59 7.42
N ASP A 36 4.21 -14.68 7.89
CA ASP A 36 3.33 -15.82 7.61
C ASP A 36 2.96 -15.90 6.13
N TYR A 37 2.73 -14.76 5.48
CA TYR A 37 2.51 -14.70 4.03
C TYR A 37 3.74 -15.20 3.27
N MET A 38 4.93 -14.68 3.60
CA MET A 38 6.19 -15.09 2.97
C MET A 38 6.42 -16.59 3.09
N LYS A 39 6.22 -17.16 4.28
CA LYS A 39 6.35 -18.61 4.51
C LYS A 39 5.39 -19.41 3.63
N LYS A 40 4.10 -19.08 3.64
CA LYS A 40 3.08 -19.78 2.83
C LYS A 40 3.40 -19.71 1.34
N SER A 41 3.84 -18.55 0.86
CA SER A 41 4.22 -18.39 -0.55
C SER A 41 5.43 -19.23 -0.92
N LEU A 42 6.46 -19.28 -0.07
CA LEU A 42 7.64 -20.11 -0.29
C LEU A 42 7.31 -21.62 -0.21
N GLU A 43 6.47 -22.03 0.74
CA GLU A 43 5.98 -23.41 0.86
C GLU A 43 5.22 -23.88 -0.38
N ILE A 44 4.41 -23.00 -0.99
CA ILE A 44 3.74 -23.30 -2.27
C ILE A 44 4.78 -23.57 -3.37
N TYR A 45 5.85 -22.79 -3.41
CA TYR A 45 6.87 -22.95 -4.45
C TYR A 45 7.73 -24.20 -4.22
N SER A 46 8.16 -24.42 -2.99
CA SER A 46 8.93 -25.59 -2.55
C SER A 46 8.21 -26.91 -2.85
N ASN A 47 6.91 -27.01 -2.51
CA ASN A 47 6.16 -28.27 -2.61
C ASN A 47 5.56 -28.54 -4.00
N ASN A 48 5.65 -27.61 -4.95
CA ASN A 48 5.00 -27.76 -6.25
C ASN A 48 5.94 -28.39 -7.28
N ILE A 49 5.72 -29.68 -7.57
CA ILE A 49 6.54 -30.45 -8.51
C ILE A 49 6.58 -29.88 -9.94
N HIS A 50 5.62 -29.03 -10.32
CA HIS A 50 5.53 -28.41 -11.64
C HIS A 50 6.38 -27.13 -11.78
N ILE A 51 6.99 -26.65 -10.69
CA ILE A 51 7.91 -25.51 -10.71
C ILE A 51 9.32 -25.99 -11.02
N ASN A 52 10.10 -25.19 -11.75
CA ASN A 52 11.51 -25.45 -12.05
C ASN A 52 12.28 -25.83 -10.76
N PRO A 53 13.04 -26.94 -10.75
CA PRO A 53 13.93 -27.33 -9.65
C PRO A 53 14.73 -26.18 -9.03
N ASP A 54 15.32 -25.29 -9.83
CA ASP A 54 16.14 -24.17 -9.33
C ASP A 54 15.31 -23.22 -8.46
N ALA A 55 14.07 -22.94 -8.90
CA ALA A 55 13.15 -22.07 -8.18
C ALA A 55 12.66 -22.73 -6.89
N ARG A 56 12.45 -24.05 -6.89
CA ARG A 56 12.09 -24.79 -5.68
C ARG A 56 13.22 -24.78 -4.66
N GLN A 57 14.44 -25.09 -5.11
CA GLN A 57 15.63 -25.04 -4.25
C GLN A 57 15.80 -23.65 -3.63
N LYS A 58 15.65 -22.59 -4.45
CA LYS A 58 15.72 -21.23 -3.94
C LYS A 58 14.63 -20.93 -2.90
N ALA A 59 13.41 -21.43 -3.12
CA ALA A 59 12.33 -21.28 -2.15
C ALA A 59 12.65 -21.97 -0.82
N ASP A 60 13.22 -23.19 -0.86
CA ASP A 60 13.66 -23.93 0.33
C ASP A 60 14.76 -23.19 1.09
N GLU A 61 15.75 -22.66 0.38
CA GLU A 61 16.83 -21.84 0.96
C GLU A 61 16.25 -20.62 1.69
N LEU A 62 15.33 -19.90 1.06
CA LEU A 62 14.70 -18.72 1.66
C LEU A 62 13.82 -19.09 2.86
N LEU A 63 13.09 -20.21 2.79
CA LEU A 63 12.25 -20.70 3.89
C LEU A 63 13.10 -21.06 5.12
N TYR A 64 14.24 -21.71 4.90
CA TYR A 64 15.22 -21.98 5.95
C TYR A 64 15.77 -20.68 6.54
N ASN A 65 16.15 -19.74 5.67
CA ASN A 65 16.76 -18.47 6.06
C ASN A 65 15.79 -17.54 6.81
N ILE A 66 14.48 -17.64 6.63
CA ILE A 66 13.48 -16.85 7.38
C ILE A 66 13.67 -16.97 8.89
N LYS A 67 14.02 -18.16 9.39
CA LYS A 67 14.23 -18.38 10.84
C LYS A 67 15.48 -17.69 11.36
N ASN A 68 16.48 -17.53 10.50
CA ASN A 68 17.80 -16.96 10.82
C ASN A 68 17.98 -15.56 10.23
N TRP A 69 16.89 -14.91 9.82
CA TRP A 69 16.93 -13.64 9.13
C TRP A 69 17.29 -12.51 10.10
N LYS A 70 18.47 -11.90 9.91
CA LYS A 70 19.05 -10.88 10.80
C LYS A 70 19.09 -9.46 10.21
N SER A 71 18.53 -9.25 9.02
CA SER A 71 18.44 -7.92 8.40
C SER A 71 17.71 -6.94 9.32
N ASP A 72 17.94 -5.64 9.13
CA ASP A 72 17.13 -4.59 9.75
C ASP A 72 15.64 -4.77 9.44
N LYS A 73 15.31 -5.30 8.26
CA LYS A 73 13.94 -5.62 7.86
C LYS A 73 13.35 -6.83 8.56
N ALA A 74 14.17 -7.62 9.25
CA ALA A 74 13.70 -8.66 10.16
C ALA A 74 13.30 -8.09 11.53
N LYS A 75 13.73 -6.87 11.88
CA LYS A 75 13.46 -6.25 13.18
C LYS A 75 12.03 -5.70 13.25
N ILE A 76 11.45 -5.71 14.45
CA ILE A 76 10.09 -5.19 14.68
C ILE A 76 10.02 -3.70 14.33
N GLY A 77 11.07 -2.93 14.61
CA GLY A 77 11.13 -1.50 14.34
C GLY A 77 10.94 -1.13 12.87
N TYR A 78 11.38 -1.98 11.93
CA TYR A 78 11.21 -1.73 10.50
C TYR A 78 9.73 -1.65 10.11
N PHE A 79 8.95 -2.66 10.50
CA PHE A 79 7.51 -2.72 10.18
C PHE A 79 6.72 -1.64 10.92
N GLN A 80 7.16 -1.26 12.13
CA GLN A 80 6.56 -0.15 12.85
C GLN A 80 6.72 1.18 12.08
N ILE A 81 7.91 1.45 11.54
CA ILE A 81 8.15 2.64 10.70
C ILE A 81 7.25 2.63 9.46
N LEU A 82 7.08 1.49 8.80
CA LEU A 82 6.20 1.39 7.62
C LEU A 82 4.73 1.66 7.97
N LYS A 83 4.27 1.13 9.10
CA LYS A 83 2.92 1.38 9.62
C LYS A 83 2.70 2.86 9.93
N ASP A 84 3.67 3.50 10.56
CA ASP A 84 3.56 4.92 10.92
C ASP A 84 3.58 5.81 9.68
N LYS A 85 4.43 5.52 8.68
CA LYS A 85 4.43 6.21 7.38
C LYS A 85 3.07 6.11 6.68
N ARG A 86 2.41 4.95 6.72
CA ARG A 86 1.06 4.78 6.15
C ARG A 86 0.01 5.61 6.86
N LYS A 87 0.01 5.59 8.19
CA LYS A 87 -0.92 6.40 8.97
C LYS A 87 -0.79 7.88 8.63
N ILE A 88 0.45 8.36 8.51
CA ILE A 88 0.73 9.74 8.10
C ILE A 88 0.15 10.03 6.71
N ALA A 89 0.39 9.16 5.73
CA ALA A 89 -0.13 9.35 4.38
C ALA A 89 -1.67 9.39 4.33
N VAL A 90 -2.35 8.55 5.12
CA VAL A 90 -3.82 8.58 5.22
C VAL A 90 -4.30 9.90 5.82
N LEU A 91 -3.69 10.34 6.94
CA LEU A 91 -4.05 11.60 7.58
C LEU A 91 -3.81 12.80 6.65
N GLN A 92 -2.73 12.79 5.87
CA GLN A 92 -2.45 13.82 4.88
C GLN A 92 -3.51 13.85 3.77
N GLY A 93 -3.91 12.69 3.24
CA GLY A 93 -4.97 12.61 2.24
C GLY A 93 -6.34 13.07 2.78
N GLU A 94 -6.67 12.73 4.03
CA GLU A 94 -7.89 13.21 4.69
C GLU A 94 -7.87 14.74 4.87
N GLN A 95 -6.72 15.29 5.26
CA GLN A 95 -6.53 16.74 5.38
C GLN A 95 -6.70 17.45 4.04
N GLU A 96 -6.10 16.94 2.96
CA GLU A 96 -6.23 17.50 1.61
C GLU A 96 -7.68 17.47 1.12
N ALA A 97 -8.39 16.36 1.35
CA ALA A 97 -9.80 16.23 0.99
C ALA A 97 -10.68 17.24 1.75
N LEU A 98 -10.43 17.45 3.04
CA LEU A 98 -11.17 18.42 3.84
C LEU A 98 -10.91 19.86 3.41
N LEU A 99 -9.66 20.19 3.05
CA LEU A 99 -9.33 21.50 2.49
C LEU A 99 -10.05 21.75 1.17
N ALA A 100 -10.07 20.76 0.27
CA ALA A 100 -10.77 20.86 -1.00
C ALA A 100 -12.28 21.05 -0.81
N ASP A 101 -12.90 20.40 0.19
CA ASP A 101 -14.33 20.54 0.50
C ASP A 101 -14.67 21.94 1.04
N ILE A 102 -13.82 22.50 1.88
CA ILE A 102 -13.94 23.88 2.39
C ILE A 102 -13.87 24.88 1.22
N GLU A 103 -12.88 24.73 0.33
CA GLU A 103 -12.72 25.60 -0.84
C GLU A 103 -13.91 25.51 -1.79
N CYS A 104 -14.39 24.29 -2.08
CA CYS A 104 -15.58 24.07 -2.89
C CYS A 104 -16.82 24.74 -2.28
N SER A 105 -17.02 24.58 -0.98
CA SER A 105 -18.13 25.20 -0.25
C SER A 105 -18.07 26.72 -0.29
N ALA A 106 -16.88 27.31 -0.11
CA ALA A 106 -16.67 28.75 -0.21
C ALA A 106 -17.00 29.27 -1.61
N MET A 107 -16.49 28.63 -2.67
CA MET A 107 -16.78 29.00 -4.06
C MET A 107 -18.26 28.88 -4.40
N ARG A 108 -18.94 27.84 -3.90
CA ARG A 108 -20.37 27.65 -4.11
C ARG A 108 -21.18 28.76 -3.45
N ASN A 109 -20.83 29.12 -2.22
CA ASN A 109 -21.48 30.22 -1.51
C ASN A 109 -21.28 31.56 -2.23
N HIS A 110 -20.06 31.84 -2.70
CA HIS A 110 -19.78 33.04 -3.49
C HIS A 110 -20.58 33.07 -4.81
N THR A 111 -20.63 31.95 -5.53
CA THR A 111 -21.40 31.84 -6.77
C THR A 111 -22.89 32.07 -6.51
N ASN A 112 -23.46 31.44 -5.49
CA ASN A 112 -24.86 31.61 -5.12
C ASN A 112 -25.18 33.06 -4.75
N ALA A 113 -24.30 33.73 -4.00
CA ALA A 113 -24.46 35.14 -3.64
C ALA A 113 -24.43 36.04 -4.89
N ALA A 114 -23.51 35.79 -5.83
CA ALA A 114 -23.41 36.55 -7.07
C ALA A 114 -24.66 36.37 -7.95
N VAL A 115 -25.16 35.14 -8.10
CA VAL A 115 -26.40 34.85 -8.85
C VAL A 115 -27.60 35.56 -8.22
N ALA A 116 -27.73 35.53 -6.89
CA ALA A 116 -28.82 36.22 -6.19
C ALA A 116 -28.78 37.74 -6.41
N ILE A 117 -27.59 38.34 -6.47
CA ILE A 117 -27.43 39.77 -6.81
C ILE A 117 -27.87 40.03 -8.24
N GLN A 118 -27.43 39.21 -9.20
CA GLN A 118 -27.78 39.37 -10.61
C GLN A 118 -29.30 39.22 -10.85
N GLN A 119 -29.95 38.26 -10.19
CA GLN A 119 -31.40 38.09 -10.24
C GLN A 119 -32.14 39.34 -9.75
N ARG A 120 -31.75 39.88 -8.59
CA ARG A 120 -32.34 41.12 -8.05
C ARG A 120 -32.16 42.32 -8.97
N ILE A 121 -31.02 42.42 -9.65
CA ILE A 121 -30.77 43.50 -10.63
C ILE A 121 -31.69 43.30 -11.84
N ALA A 122 -31.77 42.09 -12.40
CA ALA A 122 -32.61 41.79 -13.55
C ALA A 122 -34.09 42.07 -13.26
N GLU A 123 -34.60 41.66 -12.10
CA GLU A 123 -35.99 41.93 -11.67
C GLU A 123 -36.30 43.44 -11.63
N LYS A 124 -35.35 44.28 -11.20
CA LYS A 124 -35.50 45.74 -11.20
C LYS A 124 -35.50 46.39 -12.58
N PHE A 125 -34.97 45.71 -13.60
CA PHE A 125 -34.96 46.22 -14.98
C PHE A 125 -36.17 45.77 -15.80
N ILE A 126 -36.86 44.73 -15.38
CA ILE A 126 -38.01 44.13 -16.10
C ILE A 126 -39.36 44.63 -15.53
N GLY A 127 -39.37 45.19 -14.30
CA GLY A 127 -40.55 45.82 -13.69
C GLY A 127 -40.54 47.33 -13.83
#